data_AF-A0A1M5YBS6-F1
#
_entry.id   AF-A0A1M5YBS6-F1
#
_cell.length_a   1.000
_cell.length_b   1.000
_cell.length_c   1.000
_cell.angle_alpha   90.00
_cell.angle_beta   90.00
_cell.angle_gamma   90.00
#
_symmetry.space_group_name_H-M   'P 1'
#
loop_
_entity.id
_entity.type
_entity.pdbx_description
1 polymer ?
#
loop_
_entity_poly.entity_id
_entity_poly.type
_entity_poly.pdbx_seq_one_letter_code
_entity_poly.pdbx_strand_id
1 'polypeptide(L)' 'MHIGHNEDDLDHESLAMRHLGEGICKERAGHLYEALNEYMVANALDPDLEIIQIKLGELKKKMGL' A
#
# COMPACT_ATOMS: atom_id res chain seq x y z
N MET A 1 -14.52 -30.32 -8.22
CA MET A 1 -13.43 -30.03 -9.19
C MET A 1 -12.75 -28.78 -8.67
N HIS A 2 -11.52 -28.91 -8.21
CA HIS A 2 -10.74 -27.83 -7.62
C HIS A 2 -10.07 -27.02 -8.74
N ILE A 3 -9.88 -25.73 -8.49
CA ILE A 3 -9.00 -24.78 -9.18
C ILE A 3 -9.49 -24.25 -10.54
N GLY A 4 -10.25 -23.16 -10.45
CA GLY A 4 -10.21 -22.07 -11.43
C GLY A 4 -9.87 -20.77 -10.69
N HIS A 5 -8.83 -20.77 -9.85
CA HIS A 5 -8.19 -19.51 -9.48
C HIS A 5 -7.40 -19.09 -10.70
N ASN A 6 -8.02 -18.21 -11.48
CA ASN A 6 -7.35 -17.44 -12.50
C ASN A 6 -6.35 -16.55 -11.75
N GLU A 7 -5.10 -17.02 -11.60
CA GLU A 7 -4.00 -16.24 -11.01
C GLU A 7 -3.62 -15.00 -11.86
N ASP A 8 -4.35 -14.77 -12.97
CA ASP A 8 -4.17 -13.68 -13.93
C ASP A 8 -5.05 -12.44 -13.67
N ASP A 9 -6.12 -12.56 -12.88
CA ASP A 9 -6.88 -11.40 -12.39
C ASP A 9 -6.24 -10.95 -11.07
N LEU A 10 -5.03 -10.41 -11.18
CA LEU A 10 -4.41 -9.69 -10.08
C LEU A 10 -5.25 -8.41 -9.89
N ASP A 11 -6.31 -8.50 -9.09
CA ASP A 11 -7.18 -7.37 -8.78
C ASP A 11 -6.29 -6.19 -8.39
N HIS A 12 -6.52 -5.02 -8.98
CA HIS A 12 -5.72 -3.83 -8.65
C HIS A 12 -5.79 -3.54 -7.14
N GLU A 13 -6.90 -3.93 -6.49
CA GLU A 13 -7.08 -3.97 -5.04
C GLU A 13 -6.05 -4.86 -4.32
N SER A 14 -5.79 -6.07 -4.84
CA SER A 14 -4.78 -7.00 -4.29
C SER A 14 -3.36 -6.41 -4.40
N LEU A 15 -3.04 -5.73 -5.50
CA LEU A 15 -1.76 -5.04 -5.66
C LEU A 15 -1.63 -3.83 -4.73
N ALA A 16 -2.68 -3.02 -4.60
CA ALA A 16 -2.71 -1.87 -3.71
C ALA A 16 -2.53 -2.30 -2.25
N MET A 17 -3.24 -3.36 -1.82
CA MET A 17 -3.09 -3.95 -0.49
C MET A 17 -1.69 -4.50 -0.23
N ARG A 18 -1.04 -5.10 -1.24
CA ARG A 18 0.34 -5.57 -1.13
C ARG A 18 1.30 -4.41 -0.86
N HIS A 19 1.23 -3.36 -1.66
CA HIS A 19 2.06 -2.17 -1.48
C HIS A 19 1.74 -1.45 -0.15
N LEU A 20 0.49 -1.41 0.26
CA LEU A 20 0.09 -0.93 1.59
C LEU A 20 0.78 -1.75 2.70
N GLY A 21 0.77 -3.08 2.60
CA GLY A 21 1.45 -3.97 3.55
C GLY A 21 2.97 -3.74 3.60
N GLU A 22 3.61 -3.62 2.43
CA GLU A 22 5.04 -3.31 2.34
C GLU A 22 5.37 -1.96 2.95
N GLY A 23 4.56 -0.93 2.69
CA GLY A 23 4.72 0.40 3.28
C GLY A 23 4.66 0.36 4.82
N ILE A 24 3.72 -0.40 5.38
CA ILE A 24 3.61 -0.58 6.85
C ILE A 24 4.86 -1.25 7.41
N CYS A 25 5.37 -2.29 6.74
CA CYS A 25 6.60 -2.97 7.15
C CYS A 25 7.81 -2.03 7.14
N LYS A 26 7.98 -1.26 6.06
CA LYS A 26 9.07 -0.27 5.92
C LYS A 26 8.95 0.86 6.93
N GLU A 27 7.73 1.34 7.20
CA GLU A 27 7.47 2.38 8.21
C GLU A 27 7.87 1.90 9.61
N ARG A 28 7.55 0.65 9.95
CA ARG A 28 7.93 0.03 11.23
C ARG A 28 9.43 -0.21 11.34
N ALA A 29 10.09 -0.47 10.22
CA ALA A 29 11.56 -0.55 10.15
C ALA A 29 12.25 0.82 10.24
N GLY A 30 11.50 1.93 10.21
CA GLY A 30 12.03 3.30 10.23
C GLY A 30 12.41 3.84 8.86
N HIS A 31 12.16 3.09 7.78
CA HIS A 31 12.45 3.48 6.40
C HIS A 31 11.31 4.34 5.85
N LEU A 32 11.14 5.54 6.41
CA LEU A 32 9.97 6.40 6.16
C LEU A 32 9.84 6.82 4.69
N TYR A 33 10.94 7.12 4.00
CA TYR A 33 10.92 7.49 2.59
C TYR A 33 10.50 6.33 1.68
N GLU A 34 10.96 5.11 1.98
CA GLU A 34 10.55 3.93 1.20
C GLU A 34 9.09 3.57 1.50
N ALA A 35 8.65 3.71 2.75
CA ALA A 35 7.25 3.54 3.12
C ALA A 35 6.34 4.54 2.37
N LEU A 36 6.80 5.78 2.20
CA LEU A 36 6.08 6.81 1.44
C LEU A 36 5.94 6.38 -0.01
N ASN A 37 7.00 5.87 -0.62
CA ASN A 37 6.96 5.37 -2.00
C ASN A 37 5.94 4.22 -2.14
N GLU A 38 5.97 3.24 -1.23
CA GLU A 38 5.01 2.12 -1.26
C GLU A 38 3.56 2.60 -1.12
N TYR A 39 3.28 3.49 -0.17
CA TYR A 39 1.93 4.04 0.00
C TYR A 39 1.49 4.89 -1.20
N MET A 40 2.41 5.60 -1.86
CA MET A 40 2.10 6.35 -3.09
C MET A 40 1.77 5.41 -4.26
N VAL A 41 2.49 4.29 -4.40
CA VAL A 41 2.18 3.26 -5.41
C VAL A 41 0.83 2.63 -5.10
N ALA A 42 0.57 2.27 -3.83
CA ALA A 42 -0.72 1.76 -3.41
C ALA A 42 -1.85 2.73 -3.76
N ASN A 43 -1.67 4.03 -3.49
CA ASN A 43 -2.63 5.08 -3.81
C ASN A 43 -2.86 5.25 -5.32
N ALA A 44 -1.85 5.01 -6.14
CA ALA A 44 -1.96 5.07 -7.59
C ALA A 44 -2.73 3.87 -8.16
N LEU A 45 -2.62 2.70 -7.50
CA LEU A 45 -3.31 1.47 -7.86
C LEU A 45 -4.78 1.51 -7.43
N ASP A 46 -5.03 1.95 -6.21
CA ASP A 46 -6.37 2.16 -5.67
C ASP A 46 -6.46 3.48 -4.89
N PRO A 47 -6.90 4.57 -5.55
CA PRO A 47 -7.05 5.87 -4.90
C PRO A 47 -8.29 5.96 -3.99
N ASP A 48 -9.24 5.05 -4.13
CA ASP A 48 -10.49 5.03 -3.35
C ASP A 48 -10.31 4.33 -2.00
N LEU A 49 -9.23 3.55 -1.85
CA LEU A 49 -8.87 2.85 -0.64
C LEU A 49 -8.47 3.81 0.49
N GLU A 50 -9.46 4.18 1.31
CA GLU A 50 -9.37 5.16 2.40
C GLU A 50 -8.19 4.90 3.36
N ILE A 51 -7.87 3.63 3.63
CA ILE A 51 -6.78 3.27 4.54
C ILE A 51 -5.42 3.79 4.05
N ILE A 52 -5.21 3.91 2.73
CA ILE A 52 -3.96 4.46 2.19
C ILE A 52 -3.86 5.96 2.47
N GLN A 53 -4.97 6.70 2.31
CA GLN A 53 -5.01 8.14 2.63
C GLN A 53 -4.67 8.39 4.10
N ILE A 54 -5.23 7.57 5.00
CA ILE A 54 -4.94 7.61 6.44
C ILE A 54 -3.45 7.37 6.66
N LYS A 55 -2.89 6.30 6.09
CA LYS A 55 -1.47 5.93 6.26
C LYS A 55 -0.51 6.98 5.71
N LEU A 56 -0.79 7.56 4.55
CA LEU A 56 -0.03 8.68 3.99
C LEU A 56 -0.08 9.91 4.90
N GLY A 57 -1.24 10.24 5.46
CA GLY A 57 -1.39 11.35 6.39
C GLY A 57 -0.59 11.15 7.69
N GLU A 58 -0.67 9.95 8.27
CA GLU A 58 0.13 9.58 9.45
C GLU A 58 1.63 9.65 9.15
N LEU A 59 2.04 9.09 8.00
CA LEU A 59 3.44 9.06 7.60
C LEU A 59 4.02 10.46 7.37
N LYS A 60 3.28 11.35 6.68
CA LYS A 60 3.70 12.74 6.47
C LYS A 60 3.92 13.49 7.78
N LYS A 61 2.99 13.35 8.74
CA LYS A 61 3.14 13.90 10.09
C LYS A 61 4.38 13.37 10.80
N LYS A 62 4.68 12.07 10.64
CA LYS A 62 5.87 11.42 11.22
C LYS A 62 7.17 11.93 10.59
N MET A 63 7.13 12.29 9.31
CA MET A 63 8.26 12.87 8.57
C MET A 63 8.40 14.39 8.77
N GLY A 64 7.38 15.06 9.31
CA GLY A 64 7.33 16.52 9.44
C GLY A 64 7.03 17.26 8.14
N LEU A 65 6.35 16.59 7.20
CA LEU A 65 5.80 17.14 5.94
C LEU A 65 4.33 17.51 6.12
#